data_AF-A0AAN8PNM1-F1
#
_entry.id   AF-A0AAN8PNM1-F1
#
_cell.length_a   1.000
_cell.length_b   1.000
_cell.length_c   1.000
_cell.angle_alpha   90.00
_cell.angle_beta   90.00
_cell.angle_gamma   90.00
#
_symmetry.space_group_name_H-M   'P 1'
#
loop_
_entity.id
_entity.type
_entity.pdbx_description
1 polymer ?
#
loop_
_entity_poly.entity_id
_entity_poly.type
_entity_poly.pdbx_seq_one_letter_code
_entity_poly.pdbx_strand_id
1 'polypeptide(L)'
;MIAPWAHNSDGVVLGRYGLVEDTFIWANDDSLKVYGDNLVVRRYVVWQAQNGAVFQFGWSPRRYVQNVRISDVDVIHTDWCTFKKSKCHLSTNNAVLDLGGREVTSFKVNDIVISNIRIESSCPRLVYFKMDPASTGSVTNMHFNNWFVESQTAHEILHNEIQGAFNASLSDWTFTNLKIAGECISSPCQADFRLGHHTENINFRCDEIQSLSLVLSFNPVVWVVIMTLTVRPI
;
A
#
# COMPACT_ATOMS: atom_id res chain seq x y z
N MET A 1 -10.71 -16.08 -2.62
CA MET A 1 -11.02 -16.48 -4.02
C MET A 1 -9.77 -17.11 -4.64
N ILE A 2 -9.93 -18.12 -5.51
CA ILE A 2 -8.83 -18.85 -6.18
C ILE A 2 -9.13 -18.92 -7.68
N ALA A 3 -8.10 -18.78 -8.52
CA ALA A 3 -8.15 -18.82 -9.99
C ALA A 3 -9.17 -17.89 -10.70
N PRO A 4 -9.29 -16.61 -10.30
CA PRO A 4 -10.16 -15.67 -10.97
C PRO A 4 -9.52 -15.08 -12.24
N TRP A 5 -9.60 -15.81 -13.35
CA TRP A 5 -9.00 -15.35 -14.59
C TRP A 5 -9.75 -14.18 -15.25
N ALA A 6 -11.04 -14.01 -14.97
CA ALA A 6 -11.87 -12.96 -15.56
C ALA A 6 -11.72 -11.61 -14.81
N HIS A 7 -11.80 -10.50 -15.53
CA HIS A 7 -11.96 -9.17 -14.91
C HIS A 7 -13.28 -9.07 -14.12
N ASN A 8 -13.37 -8.09 -13.21
CA ASN A 8 -14.47 -7.96 -12.23
C ASN A 8 -14.59 -9.16 -11.28
N SER A 9 -13.51 -9.93 -11.15
CA SER A 9 -13.39 -10.93 -10.10
C SER A 9 -12.75 -10.26 -8.90
N ASP A 10 -13.57 -9.50 -8.19
CA ASP A 10 -13.23 -8.77 -6.98
C ASP A 10 -13.06 -9.74 -5.80
N GLY A 11 -12.27 -9.35 -4.81
CA GLY A 11 -12.20 -10.10 -3.56
C GLY A 11 -13.36 -9.78 -2.62
N VAL A 12 -13.06 -9.08 -1.52
CA VAL A 12 -14.04 -8.83 -0.45
C VAL A 12 -14.36 -7.35 -0.33
N VAL A 13 -15.65 -7.04 -0.10
CA VAL A 13 -16.11 -5.70 0.23
C VAL A 13 -16.34 -5.58 1.73
N LEU A 14 -15.69 -4.61 2.36
CA LEU A 14 -15.82 -4.35 3.78
C LEU A 14 -16.77 -3.19 4.05
N GLY A 15 -17.90 -3.50 4.68
CA GLY A 15 -18.77 -2.55 5.34
C GLY A 15 -18.28 -2.21 6.75
N ARG A 16 -18.98 -1.29 7.43
CA ARG A 16 -18.60 -0.80 8.77
C ARG A 16 -18.38 -1.95 9.77
N TYR A 17 -17.34 -1.84 10.59
CA TYR A 17 -16.91 -2.87 11.55
C TYR A 17 -16.45 -4.20 10.92
N GLY A 18 -16.12 -4.19 9.63
CA GLY A 18 -15.63 -5.36 8.91
C GLY A 18 -14.27 -5.84 9.44
N LEU A 19 -14.11 -7.17 9.49
CA LEU A 19 -12.88 -7.86 9.83
C LEU A 19 -12.50 -8.80 8.68
N VAL A 20 -11.26 -8.70 8.22
CA VAL A 20 -10.61 -9.73 7.40
C VAL A 20 -9.38 -10.20 8.15
N GLU A 21 -9.30 -11.50 8.42
CA GLU A 21 -8.11 -12.09 9.00
C GLU A 21 -7.80 -13.48 8.46
N ASP A 22 -6.53 -13.86 8.48
CA ASP A 22 -6.05 -15.21 8.13
C ASP A 22 -6.56 -15.68 6.76
N THR A 23 -6.45 -14.80 5.76
CA THR A 23 -7.10 -15.00 4.47
C THR A 23 -6.09 -14.93 3.33
N PHE A 24 -6.27 -15.81 2.34
CA PHE A 24 -5.66 -15.70 1.02
C PHE A 24 -6.68 -15.25 -0.04
N ILE A 25 -6.36 -14.23 -0.83
CA ILE A 25 -7.15 -13.80 -1.99
C ILE A 25 -6.26 -13.76 -3.22
N TRP A 26 -6.63 -14.52 -4.24
CA TRP A 26 -6.29 -14.18 -5.61
C TRP A 26 -7.47 -13.41 -6.20
N ALA A 27 -7.23 -12.26 -6.83
CA ALA A 27 -8.24 -11.45 -7.52
C ALA A 27 -7.72 -10.91 -8.86
N ASN A 28 -8.63 -10.65 -9.80
CA ASN A 28 -8.34 -9.96 -11.08
C ASN A 28 -9.23 -8.72 -11.25
N ASP A 29 -9.43 -8.07 -10.12
CA ASP A 29 -9.99 -6.74 -9.92
C ASP A 29 -9.60 -6.30 -8.49
N ASP A 30 -10.31 -5.34 -7.92
CA ASP A 30 -10.06 -4.87 -6.57
C ASP A 30 -10.13 -6.02 -5.53
N SER A 31 -9.02 -6.31 -4.87
CA SER A 31 -8.93 -7.43 -3.93
C SER A 31 -9.65 -7.16 -2.60
N LEU A 32 -9.48 -5.96 -2.04
CA LEU A 32 -10.19 -5.51 -0.85
C LEU A 32 -10.79 -4.13 -1.09
N LYS A 33 -12.12 -4.05 -1.08
CA LYS A 33 -12.86 -2.79 -1.17
C LYS A 33 -13.14 -2.26 0.23
N VAL A 34 -12.41 -1.21 0.61
CA VAL A 34 -12.38 -0.63 1.95
C VAL A 34 -13.40 0.50 2.04
N TYR A 35 -14.69 0.15 2.17
CA TYR A 35 -15.81 1.09 2.00
C TYR A 35 -16.55 1.47 3.29
N GLY A 36 -16.16 0.92 4.43
CA GLY A 36 -16.76 1.18 5.74
C GLY A 36 -15.79 1.81 6.73
N ASP A 37 -16.33 2.26 7.87
CA ASP A 37 -15.54 2.75 9.00
C ASP A 37 -15.18 1.62 9.98
N ASN A 38 -14.19 1.86 10.85
CA ASN A 38 -13.81 0.96 11.95
C ASN A 38 -13.43 -0.44 11.46
N LEU A 39 -12.58 -0.49 10.42
CA LEU A 39 -12.20 -1.75 9.78
C LEU A 39 -10.89 -2.28 10.31
N VAL A 40 -10.79 -3.61 10.37
CA VAL A 40 -9.56 -4.31 10.68
C VAL A 40 -9.28 -5.33 9.58
N VAL A 41 -8.10 -5.25 8.98
CA VAL A 41 -7.56 -6.25 8.04
C VAL A 41 -6.21 -6.69 8.59
N ARG A 42 -5.99 -7.99 8.79
CA ARG A 42 -4.69 -8.48 9.28
C ARG A 42 -4.35 -9.87 8.76
N ARG A 43 -3.07 -10.21 8.64
CA ARG A 43 -2.64 -11.56 8.20
C ARG A 43 -3.30 -11.95 6.88
N TYR A 44 -3.10 -11.09 5.89
CA TYR A 44 -3.74 -11.17 4.59
C TYR A 44 -2.69 -11.44 3.51
N VAL A 45 -2.88 -12.50 2.73
CA VAL A 45 -1.99 -12.83 1.61
C VAL A 45 -2.74 -12.62 0.31
N VAL A 46 -2.12 -11.92 -0.65
CA VAL A 46 -2.77 -11.56 -1.91
C VAL A 46 -1.90 -11.82 -3.12
N TRP A 47 -2.51 -12.46 -4.12
CA TRP A 47 -2.06 -12.44 -5.50
C TRP A 47 -2.96 -11.48 -6.28
N GLN A 48 -2.42 -10.30 -6.62
CA GLN A 48 -3.12 -9.34 -7.45
C GLN A 48 -2.84 -9.67 -8.92
N ALA A 49 -3.88 -10.00 -9.69
CA ALA A 49 -3.70 -10.23 -11.12
C ALA A 49 -3.61 -8.88 -11.87
N GLN A 50 -4.09 -8.82 -13.11
CA GLN A 50 -3.74 -7.75 -14.05
C GLN A 50 -4.55 -6.45 -13.88
N ASN A 51 -5.63 -6.50 -13.11
CA ASN A 51 -6.59 -5.42 -13.01
C ASN A 51 -6.97 -5.18 -11.54
N GLY A 52 -7.23 -3.92 -11.21
CA GLY A 52 -7.69 -3.50 -9.89
C GLY A 52 -6.58 -3.26 -8.87
N ALA A 53 -7.00 -2.73 -7.71
CA ALA A 53 -6.12 -2.42 -6.61
C ALA A 53 -6.11 -3.52 -5.54
N VAL A 54 -5.04 -3.60 -4.74
CA VAL A 54 -5.05 -4.48 -3.56
C VAL A 54 -6.01 -3.92 -2.51
N PHE A 55 -5.90 -2.63 -2.20
CA PHE A 55 -6.82 -1.89 -1.34
C PHE A 55 -7.47 -0.76 -2.14
N GLN A 56 -8.78 -0.89 -2.36
CA GLN A 56 -9.58 0.08 -3.11
C GLN A 56 -10.53 0.83 -2.17
N PHE A 57 -10.37 2.16 -2.07
CA PHE A 57 -11.25 3.03 -1.29
C PHE A 57 -12.21 3.86 -2.16
N GLY A 58 -11.99 3.89 -3.47
CA GLY A 58 -12.68 4.71 -4.46
C GLY A 58 -13.97 4.11 -5.02
N TRP A 59 -14.42 4.55 -6.21
CA TRP A 59 -15.64 4.15 -6.97
C TRP A 59 -17.01 4.75 -6.60
N SER A 60 -17.32 5.15 -5.36
CA SER A 60 -18.64 5.72 -5.02
C SER A 60 -18.59 7.23 -4.91
N PRO A 61 -19.68 7.95 -5.25
CA PRO A 61 -19.75 9.40 -5.10
C PRO A 61 -19.35 9.94 -3.74
N ARG A 62 -19.62 9.20 -2.67
CA ARG A 62 -19.24 9.57 -1.30
C ARG A 62 -18.33 8.53 -0.70
N ARG A 63 -17.13 8.96 -0.31
CA ARG A 63 -16.15 8.14 0.42
C ARG A 63 -15.90 8.70 1.80
N TYR A 64 -16.67 8.16 2.74
CA TYR A 64 -16.57 8.43 4.17
C TYR A 64 -16.06 7.15 4.84
N VAL A 65 -14.79 7.18 5.21
CA VAL A 65 -14.07 6.02 5.74
C VAL A 65 -13.15 6.52 6.85
N GLN A 66 -13.34 6.05 8.07
CA GLN A 66 -12.47 6.42 9.17
C GLN A 66 -12.10 5.26 10.08
N ASN A 67 -10.98 5.40 10.78
CA ASN A 67 -10.47 4.42 11.73
C ASN A 67 -10.30 3.03 11.07
N VAL A 68 -9.36 2.94 10.14
CA VAL A 68 -9.04 1.70 9.42
C VAL A 68 -7.64 1.24 9.80
N ARG A 69 -7.51 -0.03 10.19
CA ARG A 69 -6.23 -0.67 10.53
C ARG A 69 -5.99 -1.85 9.60
N ILE A 70 -4.92 -1.77 8.82
CA ILE A 70 -4.46 -2.84 7.93
C ILE A 70 -3.06 -3.23 8.38
N SER A 71 -2.83 -4.51 8.69
CA SER A 71 -1.52 -4.99 9.13
C SER A 71 -1.14 -6.35 8.54
N ASP A 72 0.15 -6.64 8.50
CA ASP A 72 0.69 -7.99 8.24
C ASP A 72 0.16 -8.56 6.91
N VAL A 73 0.43 -7.82 5.82
CA VAL A 73 -0.06 -8.15 4.48
C VAL A 73 1.09 -8.53 3.57
N ASP A 74 0.92 -9.66 2.89
CA ASP A 74 1.86 -10.17 1.90
C ASP A 74 1.23 -10.09 0.50
N VAL A 75 1.68 -9.12 -0.29
CA VAL A 75 1.40 -9.05 -1.73
C VAL A 75 2.44 -9.91 -2.44
N ILE A 76 2.11 -11.18 -2.64
CA ILE A 76 3.08 -12.15 -3.18
C ILE A 76 3.27 -12.03 -4.69
N HIS A 77 2.29 -11.47 -5.41
CA HIS A 77 2.38 -11.22 -6.85
C HIS A 77 1.53 -10.02 -7.26
N THR A 78 2.00 -9.27 -8.26
CA THR A 78 1.18 -8.29 -9.01
C THR A 78 1.38 -8.49 -10.52
N ASP A 79 0.31 -8.80 -11.26
CA ASP A 79 0.44 -9.12 -12.69
C ASP A 79 0.27 -7.93 -13.66
N TRP A 80 0.32 -6.70 -13.14
CA TRP A 80 0.19 -5.47 -13.93
C TRP A 80 1.22 -5.34 -15.06
N CYS A 81 2.36 -6.03 -14.94
CA CYS A 81 3.43 -6.06 -15.93
C CYS A 81 3.83 -7.47 -16.41
N THR A 82 3.14 -8.52 -15.96
CA THR A 82 3.53 -9.91 -16.22
C THR A 82 3.21 -10.35 -17.65
N PHE A 83 2.10 -9.89 -18.23
CA PHE A 83 1.58 -10.48 -19.48
C PHE A 83 1.62 -9.53 -20.70
N LYS A 84 2.47 -9.94 -21.66
CA LYS A 84 2.66 -9.53 -23.09
C LYS A 84 3.39 -8.22 -23.45
N LYS A 85 4.39 -8.39 -24.34
CA LYS A 85 4.90 -7.62 -25.53
C LYS A 85 4.84 -6.07 -25.61
N SER A 86 4.22 -5.36 -24.68
CA SER A 86 4.14 -3.89 -24.64
C SER A 86 4.18 -3.43 -23.19
N LYS A 87 4.75 -2.23 -22.98
CA LYS A 87 4.80 -1.43 -21.74
C LYS A 87 3.65 -1.79 -20.78
N CYS A 88 3.98 -2.01 -19.50
CA CYS A 88 3.06 -2.33 -18.41
C CYS A 88 1.63 -1.80 -18.62
N HIS A 89 0.62 -2.69 -18.61
CA HIS A 89 -0.78 -2.29 -18.76
C HIS A 89 -1.30 -1.72 -17.44
N LEU A 90 -0.87 -0.50 -17.12
CA LEU A 90 -1.40 0.24 -16.00
C LEU A 90 -2.66 1.01 -16.41
N SER A 91 -3.81 0.53 -15.96
CA SER A 91 -4.97 1.40 -15.78
C SER A 91 -4.75 2.33 -14.58
N THR A 92 -5.59 3.34 -14.44
CA THR A 92 -5.53 4.26 -13.30
C THR A 92 -5.85 3.58 -11.95
N ASN A 93 -6.47 2.40 -11.90
CA ASN A 93 -6.77 1.69 -10.64
C ASN A 93 -5.76 0.58 -10.27
N ASN A 94 -4.74 0.32 -11.09
CA ASN A 94 -3.73 -0.71 -10.81
C ASN A 94 -2.68 -0.22 -9.78
N ALA A 95 -2.97 -0.29 -8.49
CA ALA A 95 -2.03 0.09 -7.43
C ALA A 95 -2.23 -0.76 -6.17
N VAL A 96 -1.25 -0.78 -5.26
CA VAL A 96 -1.44 -1.46 -3.97
C VAL A 96 -2.50 -0.71 -3.16
N LEU A 97 -2.43 0.62 -3.13
CA LEU A 97 -3.46 1.49 -2.60
C LEU A 97 -4.01 2.40 -3.70
N ASP A 98 -5.32 2.37 -3.90
CA ASP A 98 -6.06 3.30 -4.75
C ASP A 98 -7.28 3.85 -4.01
N LEU A 99 -7.50 5.15 -4.15
CA LEU A 99 -8.69 5.85 -3.63
C LEU A 99 -9.46 6.57 -4.74
N GLY A 100 -9.01 6.42 -5.99
CA GLY A 100 -9.49 7.16 -7.14
C GLY A 100 -10.80 6.65 -7.74
N GLY A 101 -11.03 6.98 -9.00
CA GLY A 101 -12.29 6.74 -9.69
C GLY A 101 -13.04 8.05 -9.91
N ARG A 102 -13.36 8.31 -11.18
CA ARG A 102 -13.98 9.58 -11.63
C ARG A 102 -15.34 9.86 -11.00
N GLU A 103 -15.97 8.83 -10.44
CA GLU A 103 -17.28 8.93 -9.82
C GLU A 103 -17.21 9.47 -8.38
N VAL A 104 -16.05 9.46 -7.74
CA VAL A 104 -15.89 9.96 -6.36
C VAL A 104 -15.83 11.48 -6.35
N THR A 105 -16.82 12.11 -5.69
CA THR A 105 -16.97 13.57 -5.68
C THR A 105 -16.93 14.18 -4.28
N SER A 106 -16.98 13.37 -3.23
CA SER A 106 -16.94 13.82 -1.83
C SER A 106 -16.11 12.88 -0.96
N PHE A 107 -15.06 13.42 -0.34
CA PHE A 107 -14.14 12.72 0.53
C PHE A 107 -14.28 13.16 1.99
N LYS A 108 -14.35 12.19 2.89
CA LYS A 108 -14.13 12.35 4.32
C LYS A 108 -13.42 11.09 4.81
N VAL A 109 -12.15 10.97 4.43
CA VAL A 109 -11.32 9.81 4.77
C VAL A 109 -10.29 10.24 5.80
N ASN A 110 -10.21 9.56 6.95
CA ASN A 110 -9.24 9.93 7.98
C ASN A 110 -8.88 8.78 8.92
N ASP A 111 -7.72 8.88 9.58
CA ASP A 111 -7.25 7.88 10.55
C ASP A 111 -7.12 6.48 9.94
N ILE A 112 -6.23 6.38 8.94
CA ILE A 112 -5.92 5.14 8.25
C ILE A 112 -4.48 4.75 8.60
N VAL A 113 -4.30 3.53 9.09
CA VAL A 113 -2.97 2.98 9.39
C VAL A 113 -2.78 1.70 8.60
N ILE A 114 -1.76 1.65 7.76
CA ILE A 114 -1.39 0.49 6.96
C ILE A 114 0.05 0.11 7.29
N SER A 115 0.23 -1.04 7.94
CA SER A 115 1.48 -1.42 8.57
C SER A 115 1.97 -2.81 8.18
N ASN A 116 3.27 -3.04 8.23
CA ASN A 116 3.90 -4.36 8.01
C ASN A 116 3.45 -4.98 6.67
N ILE A 117 3.75 -4.29 5.57
CA ILE A 117 3.37 -4.73 4.22
C ILE A 117 4.61 -5.26 3.51
N ARG A 118 4.54 -6.49 3.00
CA ARG A 118 5.58 -7.09 2.14
C ARG A 118 5.04 -7.21 0.72
N ILE A 119 5.79 -6.72 -0.26
CA ILE A 119 5.46 -6.79 -1.69
C ILE A 119 6.60 -7.52 -2.42
N GLU A 120 6.34 -8.74 -2.89
CA GLU A 120 7.29 -9.64 -3.60
C GLU A 120 7.18 -9.48 -5.12
N SER A 121 6.87 -8.27 -5.57
CA SER A 121 6.72 -7.97 -7.00
C SER A 121 7.80 -7.02 -7.47
N SER A 122 8.16 -7.15 -8.74
CA SER A 122 9.17 -6.30 -9.41
C SER A 122 8.60 -5.06 -10.08
N CYS A 123 7.28 -4.97 -10.20
CA CYS A 123 6.61 -3.88 -10.88
C CYS A 123 5.37 -3.31 -10.16
N PRO A 124 5.41 -3.07 -8.83
CA PRO A 124 4.29 -2.49 -8.13
C PRO A 124 4.23 -0.97 -8.32
N ARG A 125 3.02 -0.44 -8.52
CA ARG A 125 2.67 0.94 -8.16
C ARG A 125 2.10 0.91 -6.74
N LEU A 126 2.77 1.54 -5.79
CA LEU A 126 2.39 1.51 -4.37
C LEU A 126 1.12 2.30 -4.12
N VAL A 127 1.07 3.53 -4.62
CA VAL A 127 -0.05 4.45 -4.42
C VAL A 127 -0.39 5.11 -5.73
N TYR A 128 -1.66 5.07 -6.09
CA TYR A 128 -2.20 5.95 -7.11
C TYR A 128 -3.46 6.60 -6.58
N PHE A 129 -3.43 7.92 -6.44
CA PHE A 129 -4.59 8.68 -6.05
C PHE A 129 -4.56 10.07 -6.65
N LYS A 130 -5.44 10.27 -7.63
CA LYS A 130 -5.71 11.56 -8.24
C LYS A 130 -7.18 11.88 -8.06
N MET A 131 -7.49 12.87 -7.23
CA MET A 131 -8.87 13.34 -7.06
C MET A 131 -9.40 13.91 -8.38
N ASP A 132 -10.67 13.64 -8.68
CA ASP A 132 -11.36 14.30 -9.78
C ASP A 132 -11.40 15.82 -9.51
N PRO A 133 -11.21 16.70 -10.51
CA PRO A 133 -11.25 18.16 -10.30
C PRO A 133 -12.53 18.68 -9.62
N ALA A 134 -13.67 18.00 -9.78
CA ALA A 134 -14.93 18.35 -9.14
C ALA A 134 -15.05 17.84 -7.69
N SER A 135 -14.05 17.11 -7.19
CA SER A 135 -14.07 16.54 -5.84
C SER A 135 -14.08 17.61 -4.77
N THR A 136 -14.73 17.29 -3.65
CA THR A 136 -14.78 18.10 -2.44
C THR A 136 -14.33 17.29 -1.21
N GLY A 137 -13.88 17.97 -0.16
CA GLY A 137 -13.62 17.36 1.15
C GLY A 137 -12.15 17.07 1.41
N SER A 138 -11.83 16.00 2.14
CA SER A 138 -10.43 15.73 2.50
C SER A 138 -10.12 14.25 2.74
N VAL A 139 -8.86 13.91 2.52
CA VAL A 139 -8.24 12.65 2.98
C VAL A 139 -7.04 12.99 3.85
N THR A 140 -7.13 12.72 5.15
CA THR A 140 -6.13 13.16 6.12
C THR A 140 -5.63 12.04 7.02
N ASN A 141 -4.49 12.25 7.67
CA ASN A 141 -4.00 11.36 8.74
C ASN A 141 -3.86 9.89 8.26
N MET A 142 -3.04 9.67 7.23
CA MET A 142 -2.70 8.35 6.71
C MET A 142 -1.28 7.96 7.11
N HIS A 143 -1.11 6.78 7.71
CA HIS A 143 0.18 6.30 8.20
C HIS A 143 0.54 4.96 7.54
N PHE A 144 1.68 4.96 6.87
CA PHE A 144 2.25 3.81 6.18
C PHE A 144 3.52 3.39 6.91
N ASN A 145 3.48 2.28 7.64
CA ASN A 145 4.57 1.91 8.55
C ASN A 145 5.18 0.57 8.16
N ASN A 146 6.50 0.51 8.00
CA ASN A 146 7.24 -0.73 7.70
C ASN A 146 6.75 -1.42 6.43
N TRP A 147 6.97 -0.78 5.28
CA TRP A 147 6.66 -1.36 3.98
C TRP A 147 7.95 -1.87 3.35
N PHE A 148 7.97 -3.12 2.90
CA PHE A 148 9.09 -3.72 2.18
C PHE A 148 8.64 -4.09 0.77
N VAL A 149 9.28 -3.48 -0.22
CA VAL A 149 9.04 -3.70 -1.64
C VAL A 149 10.29 -4.34 -2.22
N GLU A 150 10.16 -5.53 -2.80
CA GLU A 150 11.29 -6.27 -3.36
C GLU A 150 12.02 -5.46 -4.43
N SER A 151 11.28 -4.91 -5.41
CA SER A 151 11.81 -3.92 -6.33
C SER A 151 10.70 -3.10 -6.96
N GLN A 152 11.03 -1.90 -7.43
CA GLN A 152 10.12 -1.05 -8.18
C GLN A 152 10.82 -0.61 -9.46
N THR A 153 10.52 -1.29 -10.56
CA THR A 153 11.13 -0.97 -11.86
C THR A 153 10.68 0.43 -12.30
N ALA A 154 11.65 1.34 -12.49
CA ALA A 154 11.37 2.67 -13.03
C ALA A 154 10.76 2.55 -14.44
N HIS A 155 9.63 3.19 -14.66
CA HIS A 155 8.95 3.19 -15.95
C HIS A 155 8.18 4.50 -16.12
N GLU A 156 8.14 5.04 -17.34
CA GLU A 156 7.48 6.32 -17.67
C GLU A 156 6.02 6.44 -17.16
N ILE A 157 5.32 5.30 -17.01
CA ILE A 157 3.91 5.20 -16.62
C ILE A 157 3.69 4.59 -15.23
N LEU A 158 4.69 3.90 -14.65
CA LEU A 158 4.63 3.33 -13.29
C LEU A 158 5.24 4.32 -12.30
N HIS A 159 4.57 5.44 -12.11
CA HIS A 159 4.89 6.36 -11.03
C HIS A 159 3.82 6.28 -9.94
N ASN A 160 4.22 6.55 -8.71
CA ASN A 160 3.27 6.77 -7.63
C ASN A 160 2.69 8.18 -7.78
N GLU A 161 1.40 8.37 -7.52
CA GLU A 161 0.77 9.68 -7.65
C GLU A 161 -0.13 9.96 -6.46
N ILE A 162 0.01 11.15 -5.90
CA ILE A 162 -0.85 11.68 -4.84
C ILE A 162 -1.20 13.10 -5.28
N GLN A 163 -2.46 13.35 -5.59
CA GLN A 163 -2.91 14.66 -6.07
C GLN A 163 -4.33 14.96 -5.57
N GLY A 164 -4.47 16.11 -4.90
CA GLY A 164 -5.77 16.66 -4.52
C GLY A 164 -6.46 17.41 -5.67
N ALA A 165 -7.59 18.02 -5.36
CA ALA A 165 -8.37 18.87 -6.26
C ALA A 165 -8.59 20.25 -5.64
N PHE A 166 -9.09 21.20 -6.42
CA PHE A 166 -9.25 22.59 -5.96
C PHE A 166 -10.06 22.73 -4.65
N ASN A 167 -11.13 21.93 -4.52
CA ASN A 167 -11.99 21.90 -3.33
C ASN A 167 -11.78 20.65 -2.46
N ALA A 168 -10.74 19.85 -2.72
CA ALA A 168 -10.45 18.64 -1.96
C ALA A 168 -8.96 18.45 -1.71
N SER A 169 -8.56 18.27 -0.45
CA SER A 169 -7.14 18.20 -0.08
C SER A 169 -6.72 16.83 0.44
N LEU A 170 -5.42 16.57 0.31
CA LEU A 170 -4.72 15.43 0.89
C LEU A 170 -3.70 16.00 1.89
N SER A 171 -3.78 15.61 3.16
CA SER A 171 -2.83 16.11 4.17
C SER A 171 -2.40 15.08 5.20
N ASP A 172 -1.20 15.26 5.74
CA ASP A 172 -0.70 14.50 6.89
C ASP A 172 -0.57 13.00 6.58
N TRP A 173 0.09 12.69 5.47
CA TRP A 173 0.45 11.33 5.10
C TRP A 173 1.89 11.07 5.48
N THR A 174 2.15 9.99 6.20
CA THR A 174 3.51 9.65 6.65
C THR A 174 3.88 8.25 6.23
N PHE A 175 4.99 8.13 5.50
CA PHE A 175 5.66 6.88 5.20
C PHE A 175 6.84 6.72 6.14
N THR A 176 6.74 5.79 7.09
CA THR A 176 7.81 5.45 8.03
C THR A 176 8.37 4.09 7.64
N ASN A 177 9.68 4.02 7.38
CA ASN A 177 10.38 2.79 7.01
C ASN A 177 9.81 2.12 5.76
N LEU A 178 9.48 2.92 4.73
CA LEU A 178 9.29 2.39 3.38
C LEU A 178 10.66 1.99 2.83
N LYS A 179 10.79 0.73 2.40
CA LYS A 179 12.00 0.19 1.78
C LYS A 179 11.69 -0.34 0.39
N ILE A 180 12.52 0.00 -0.58
CA ILE A 180 12.44 -0.52 -1.94
C ILE A 180 13.81 -1.10 -2.30
N ALA A 181 13.85 -2.38 -2.69
CA ALA A 181 15.10 -3.10 -2.97
C ALA A 181 16.11 -3.02 -1.81
N GLY A 182 15.60 -3.05 -0.57
CA GLY A 182 16.40 -2.94 0.66
C GLY A 182 16.76 -1.51 1.08
N GLU A 183 16.69 -0.54 0.17
CA GLU A 183 17.00 0.86 0.43
C GLU A 183 15.84 1.58 1.11
N CYS A 184 16.15 2.38 2.14
CA CYS A 184 15.13 3.14 2.83
C CYS A 184 14.79 4.44 2.11
N ILE A 185 13.49 4.71 1.96
CA ILE A 185 12.94 5.84 1.23
C ILE A 185 12.65 6.98 2.22
N SER A 186 13.43 8.06 2.13
CA SER A 186 13.31 9.24 2.99
C SER A 186 12.77 10.47 2.27
N SER A 187 12.45 10.35 0.97
CA SER A 187 11.84 11.41 0.18
C SER A 187 10.91 10.84 -0.91
N PRO A 188 9.89 11.59 -1.35
CA PRO A 188 8.98 11.16 -2.40
C PRO A 188 9.69 10.73 -3.70
N CYS A 189 10.70 11.49 -4.13
CA CYS A 189 11.40 11.26 -5.40
C CYS A 189 12.13 9.92 -5.46
N GLN A 190 12.63 9.40 -4.33
CA GLN A 190 13.35 8.11 -4.28
C GLN A 190 12.45 6.92 -4.61
N ALA A 191 11.14 7.07 -4.46
CA ALA A 191 10.13 6.07 -4.81
C ALA A 191 9.24 6.51 -5.99
N ASP A 192 9.69 7.48 -6.79
CA ASP A 192 8.95 8.05 -7.93
C ASP A 192 7.52 8.51 -7.57
N PHE A 193 7.34 9.15 -6.41
CA PHE A 193 6.10 9.82 -6.07
C PHE A 193 6.02 11.18 -6.75
N ARG A 194 4.97 11.36 -7.54
CA ARG A 194 4.53 12.65 -8.07
C ARG A 194 3.48 13.24 -7.13
N LEU A 195 3.88 14.27 -6.40
CA LEU A 195 2.98 15.03 -5.53
C LEU A 195 2.37 16.18 -6.33
N GLY A 196 1.05 16.16 -6.50
CA GLY A 196 0.29 17.17 -7.21
C GLY A 196 -0.14 18.34 -6.32
N HIS A 197 -0.90 19.27 -6.91
CA HIS A 197 -1.50 20.37 -6.15
C HIS A 197 -2.45 19.88 -5.05
N HIS A 198 -2.70 20.74 -4.05
CA HIS A 198 -3.60 20.46 -2.92
C HIS A 198 -3.18 19.23 -2.10
N THR A 199 -1.87 19.00 -2.02
CA THR A 199 -1.24 18.01 -1.16
C THR A 199 -0.32 18.71 -0.18
N GLU A 200 -0.43 18.37 1.10
CA GLU A 200 0.28 19.03 2.19
C GLU A 200 0.82 17.99 3.18
N ASN A 201 1.98 18.23 3.78
CA ASN A 201 2.56 17.37 4.82
C ASN A 201 2.66 15.88 4.41
N ILE A 202 3.16 15.60 3.20
CA ILE A 202 3.45 14.24 2.72
C ILE A 202 4.91 13.92 3.08
N ASN A 203 5.09 13.17 4.17
CA ASN A 203 6.39 12.97 4.80
C ASN A 203 6.90 11.54 4.59
N PHE A 204 8.20 11.41 4.34
CA PHE A 204 8.91 10.15 4.27
C PHE A 204 10.03 10.18 5.31
N ARG A 205 10.16 9.12 6.08
CA ARG A 205 11.22 9.01 7.09
C ARG A 205 11.67 7.57 7.28
N CYS A 206 12.93 7.47 7.67
CA CYS A 206 13.59 6.23 8.02
C CYS A 206 13.98 6.34 9.47
N ASP A 207 13.27 5.61 10.33
CA ASP A 207 13.69 5.47 11.72
C ASP A 207 14.76 4.38 11.72
N GLU A 208 15.90 4.64 12.38
CA GLU A 208 16.85 3.57 12.64
C GLU A 208 16.12 2.50 13.46
N ILE A 209 15.83 1.37 12.84
CA ILE A 209 15.52 0.17 13.60
C ILE A 209 16.83 -0.11 14.34
N GLN A 210 16.87 0.20 15.64
CA GLN A 210 17.94 -0.25 16.51
C GLN A 210 17.98 -1.77 16.42
N SER A 211 18.82 -2.29 15.52
CA SER A 211 19.27 -3.67 15.60
C SER A 211 20.07 -3.74 16.89
N LEU A 212 19.49 -4.34 17.93
CA LEU A 212 20.24 -4.78 19.10
C LEU A 212 21.30 -5.77 18.63
N SER A 213 22.46 -5.24 18.23
CA SER A 213 23.67 -6.02 18.05
C SER A 213 24.19 -6.31 19.44
N LEU A 214 23.87 -7.50 19.96
CA LEU A 214 24.46 -7.98 21.19
C LEU A 214 25.94 -8.28 20.89
N VAL A 215 26.82 -7.31 21.18
CA VAL A 215 28.27 -7.51 21.11
C VAL A 215 28.66 -8.40 22.29
N LEU A 216 28.75 -9.71 22.05
CA LEU A 216 29.41 -10.63 22.98
C LEU A 216 30.92 -10.52 22.76
N SER A 217 31.63 -10.06 23.79
CA SER A 217 33.09 -10.09 23.82
C SER A 217 33.57 -11.55 23.92
N PHE A 218 34.50 -11.91 23.04
CA PHE A 218 35.07 -13.26 22.98
C PHE A 218 36.04 -13.53 24.14
N ASN A 219 35.85 -14.67 24.80
CA ASN A 219 36.84 -15.34 25.63
C ASN A 219 37.25 -16.64 24.88
N PRO A 220 38.53 -16.91 24.60
CA PRO A 220 38.95 -17.74 23.46
C PRO A 220 38.86 -19.28 23.66
N VAL A 221 37.94 -19.79 24.49
CA VAL A 221 37.95 -21.21 24.90
C VAL A 221 36.70 -22.01 24.50
N VAL A 222 35.66 -21.42 23.89
CA VAL A 222 34.44 -22.17 23.54
C VAL A 222 33.96 -21.85 22.12
N TRP A 223 33.79 -22.88 21.29
CA TRP A 223 33.09 -22.77 20.01
C TRP A 223 31.59 -22.65 20.26
N VAL A 224 30.98 -21.55 19.84
CA VAL A 224 29.52 -21.35 19.89
C VAL A 224 29.01 -21.11 18.47
N VAL A 225 27.97 -21.85 18.09
CA VAL A 225 27.25 -21.68 16.83
C VAL A 225 26.39 -20.43 16.93
N ILE A 226 26.57 -19.49 16.00
CA ILE A 226 25.77 -18.27 15.91
C ILE A 226 24.45 -18.63 15.22
N MET A 227 23.34 -18.55 15.95
CA MET A 227 21.99 -18.51 15.37
C MET A 227 21.52 -17.06 15.30
N THR A 228 21.33 -16.56 14.09
CA THR A 228 20.68 -15.26 13.86
C THR A 228 19.19 -15.41 14.18
N LEU A 229 18.74 -14.80 15.27
CA LEU A 229 17.34 -14.82 15.67
C LEU A 229 16.65 -13.56 15.14
N THR A 230 15.87 -13.71 14.08
CA THR A 230 15.00 -12.65 13.57
C THR A 230 13.80 -12.53 14.50
N VAL A 231 13.84 -11.58 15.43
CA VAL A 231 12.68 -11.28 16.28
C VAL A 231 11.65 -10.54 15.42
N ARG A 232 10.54 -11.20 15.10
CA ARG A 232 9.34 -10.54 14.57
C ARG A 232 8.64 -9.85 15.74
N PRO A 233 8.21 -8.57 15.61
CA PRO A 233 7.33 -7.96 16.61
C PRO A 233 6.02 -8.74 16.69
N ILE A 234 5.51 -8.94 17.90
CA ILE A 234 4.21 -9.57 18.21
C ILE A 234 3.07 -8.63 17.83
#